data_AF-A0AAU7QCT5-F1
#
_entry.id   AF-A0AAU7QCT5-F1
#
_cell.length_a   1.000
_cell.length_b   1.000
_cell.length_c   1.000
_cell.angle_alpha   90.00
_cell.angle_beta   90.00
_cell.angle_gamma   90.00
#
_symmetry.space_group_name_H-M   'P 1'
#
loop_
_entity.id
_entity.type
_entity.pdbx_description
1 polymer ?
#
loop_
_entity_poly.entity_id
_entity_poly.type
_entity_poly.pdbx_seq_one_letter_code
_entity_poly.pdbx_strand_id
1 'polypeptide(L)'
;MPTLVELAAGEAPSAEQAAAPLDGRSLVPYLQGKAGGDNVAYGEYLAEGALAPMVMIRRGPWKYIASPGEPPQLFDITRDPLELNNLAASPAHRRSLEGLKGEAALRWDFDALNRQVLDSQHKRLFLNQALSLGEAAAWDYQPPQDAGRRFIRNNQTLDEQEARARYPRPPSVR
;
A
#
# COMPACT_ATOMS: atom_id res chain seq x y z
N MET A 1 -4.29 6.43 -1.56
CA MET A 1 -3.80 7.76 -1.95
C MET A 1 -4.89 8.57 -2.68
N PRO A 2 -5.47 8.15 -3.81
CA PRO A 2 -6.40 9.00 -4.60
C PRO A 2 -7.63 9.49 -3.83
N THR A 3 -8.21 8.65 -2.96
CA THR A 3 -9.33 9.03 -2.09
C THR A 3 -8.99 10.19 -1.16
N LEU A 4 -7.79 10.20 -0.57
CA LEU A 4 -7.39 11.26 0.36
C LEU A 4 -7.20 12.60 -0.37
N VAL A 5 -6.67 12.54 -1.60
CA VAL A 5 -6.53 13.73 -2.44
C VAL A 5 -7.91 14.30 -2.78
N GLU A 6 -8.86 13.47 -3.21
CA GLU A 6 -10.22 13.95 -3.51
C GLU A 6 -10.93 14.52 -2.29
N LEU A 7 -10.79 13.90 -1.13
CA LEU A 7 -11.38 14.44 0.11
C LEU A 7 -10.77 15.80 0.51
N ALA A 8 -9.48 16.03 0.24
CA ALA A 8 -8.80 17.26 0.60
C ALA A 8 -8.97 18.38 -0.45
N ALA A 9 -8.94 18.04 -1.73
CA ALA A 9 -8.96 18.97 -2.85
C ALA A 9 -10.36 19.15 -3.48
N GLY A 10 -11.30 18.25 -3.18
CA GLY A 10 -12.65 18.24 -3.76
C GLY A 10 -12.77 17.50 -5.10
N GLU A 11 -11.65 17.07 -5.70
CA GLU A 11 -11.61 16.33 -6.95
C GLU A 11 -10.51 15.26 -6.97
N ALA A 12 -10.72 14.17 -7.70
CA ALA A 12 -9.73 13.10 -7.84
C ALA A 12 -8.49 13.60 -8.60
N PRO A 13 -7.27 13.13 -8.23
CA PRO A 13 -6.05 13.59 -8.89
C PRO A 13 -6.04 13.22 -10.38
N SER A 14 -5.72 14.17 -11.24
CA SER A 14 -5.43 13.91 -12.66
C SER A 14 -4.09 13.19 -12.81
N ALA A 15 -3.88 12.56 -13.97
CA ALA A 15 -2.61 11.93 -14.29
C ALA A 15 -1.46 12.95 -14.36
N GLU A 16 -1.73 14.19 -14.79
CA GLU A 16 -0.69 15.25 -14.80
C GLU A 16 -0.34 15.77 -13.41
N GLN A 17 -1.29 15.72 -12.46
CA GLN A 17 -1.06 16.15 -11.08
C GLN A 17 -0.27 15.13 -10.26
N ALA A 18 -0.28 13.86 -10.65
CA ALA A 18 0.36 12.80 -9.91
C ALA A 18 1.88 12.78 -10.16
N ALA A 19 2.68 12.84 -9.08
CA ALA A 19 4.15 12.75 -9.18
C ALA A 19 4.65 11.37 -9.66
N ALA A 20 3.80 10.36 -9.62
CA ALA A 20 4.04 9.01 -10.13
C ALA A 20 2.70 8.38 -10.55
N PRO A 21 2.71 7.34 -11.41
CA PRO A 21 1.51 6.61 -11.79
C PRO A 21 0.73 6.10 -10.57
N LEU A 22 -0.60 6.19 -10.65
CA LEU A 22 -1.50 5.76 -9.58
C LEU A 22 -2.24 4.50 -10.02
N ASP A 23 -1.94 3.38 -9.38
CA ASP A 23 -2.63 2.11 -9.69
C ASP A 23 -4.03 2.03 -9.06
N GLY A 24 -4.26 2.83 -8.02
CA GLY A 24 -5.53 2.90 -7.32
C GLY A 24 -6.48 3.94 -7.92
N ARG A 25 -7.71 3.94 -7.41
CA ARG A 25 -8.73 4.96 -7.73
C ARG A 25 -9.32 5.53 -6.44
N SER A 26 -10.02 6.65 -6.57
CA SER A 26 -10.73 7.22 -5.43
C SER A 26 -11.93 6.35 -5.03
N LEU A 27 -12.19 6.28 -3.73
CA LEU A 27 -13.35 5.61 -3.16
C LEU A 27 -14.49 6.58 -2.79
N VAL A 28 -14.32 7.88 -3.00
CA VAL A 28 -15.34 8.89 -2.71
C VAL A 28 -16.69 8.60 -3.39
N PRO A 29 -16.75 8.10 -4.65
CA PRO A 29 -18.02 7.70 -5.25
C PRO A 29 -18.81 6.70 -4.39
N TYR A 30 -18.15 5.69 -3.81
CA TYR A 30 -18.81 4.71 -2.94
C TYR A 30 -19.35 5.34 -1.65
N LEU A 31 -18.63 6.31 -1.07
CA LEU A 31 -19.09 7.06 0.11
C LEU A 31 -20.36 7.88 -0.18
N GLN A 32 -20.57 8.24 -1.45
CA GLN A 32 -21.76 8.94 -1.93
C GLN A 32 -22.86 7.98 -2.43
N GLY A 33 -22.70 6.66 -2.23
CA GLY A 33 -23.64 5.65 -2.72
C GLY A 33 -23.61 5.45 -4.24
N LYS A 34 -22.57 5.91 -4.92
CA LYS A 34 -22.37 5.75 -6.36
C LYS A 34 -21.43 4.57 -6.65
N ALA A 35 -21.52 4.00 -7.86
CA ALA A 35 -20.54 3.02 -8.32
C ALA A 35 -19.17 3.69 -8.55
N GLY A 36 -18.08 2.99 -8.21
CA GLY A 36 -16.70 3.48 -8.35
C GLY A 36 -15.78 2.58 -9.19
N GLY A 37 -16.35 1.75 -10.06
CA GLY A 37 -15.63 0.93 -11.04
C GLY A 37 -15.76 -0.59 -10.84
N ASP A 38 -14.80 -1.34 -11.38
CA ASP A 38 -14.79 -2.81 -11.50
C ASP A 38 -14.61 -3.62 -10.20
N ASN A 39 -14.47 -2.95 -9.03
CA ASN A 39 -14.28 -3.57 -7.72
C ASN A 39 -13.19 -4.67 -7.68
N VAL A 40 -12.09 -4.48 -8.41
CA VAL A 40 -10.93 -5.38 -8.33
C VAL A 40 -9.89 -4.87 -7.34
N ALA A 41 -9.31 -5.80 -6.58
CA ALA A 41 -8.07 -5.59 -5.86
C ALA A 41 -7.00 -6.58 -6.37
N TYR A 42 -5.81 -6.06 -6.59
CA TYR A 42 -4.62 -6.84 -6.93
C TYR A 42 -3.70 -6.88 -5.70
N GLY A 43 -3.07 -8.02 -5.46
CA GLY A 43 -2.08 -8.19 -4.41
C GLY A 43 -0.84 -8.87 -4.95
N GLU A 44 0.30 -8.51 -4.38
CA GLU A 44 1.60 -9.09 -4.68
C GLU A 44 2.32 -9.38 -3.37
N TYR A 45 3.00 -10.51 -3.31
CA TYR A 45 3.85 -10.87 -2.19
C TYR A 45 5.17 -11.43 -2.73
N LEU A 46 6.24 -10.67 -2.49
CA LEU A 46 7.57 -10.85 -3.09
C LEU A 46 8.67 -10.95 -2.02
N ALA A 47 8.30 -11.40 -0.82
CA ALA A 47 9.12 -11.34 0.38
C ALA A 47 9.38 -12.75 0.94
N GLU A 48 9.73 -12.85 2.22
CA GLU A 48 10.10 -14.10 2.89
C GLU A 48 9.02 -15.18 2.85
N GLY A 49 9.42 -16.46 2.88
CA GLY A 49 8.46 -17.57 2.84
C GLY A 49 7.82 -17.83 1.48
N ALA A 50 8.00 -16.94 0.50
CA ALA A 50 7.67 -17.20 -0.91
C ALA A 50 8.94 -17.56 -1.69
N LEU A 51 8.90 -18.68 -2.41
CA LEU A 51 10.02 -19.13 -3.27
C LEU A 51 10.06 -18.42 -4.63
N ALA A 52 8.93 -17.84 -5.05
CA ALA A 52 8.74 -17.10 -6.28
C ALA A 52 7.68 -16.01 -6.07
N PRO A 53 7.55 -15.01 -6.96
CA PRO A 53 6.51 -14.00 -6.89
C PRO A 53 5.10 -14.59 -6.75
N MET A 54 4.41 -14.27 -5.66
CA MET A 54 3.02 -14.65 -5.45
C MET A 54 2.11 -13.46 -5.78
N VAL A 55 1.07 -13.70 -6.56
CA VAL A 55 0.10 -12.67 -6.97
C VAL A 55 -1.32 -13.09 -6.64
N MET A 56 -2.19 -12.11 -6.50
CA MET A 56 -3.59 -12.29 -6.11
C MET A 56 -4.51 -11.36 -6.89
N ILE A 57 -5.64 -11.91 -7.36
CA ILE A 57 -6.75 -11.14 -7.93
C ILE A 57 -7.98 -11.38 -7.06
N ARG A 58 -8.56 -10.29 -6.52
CA ARG A 58 -9.81 -10.29 -5.76
C ARG A 58 -10.86 -9.50 -6.54
N ARG A 59 -11.90 -10.19 -7.05
CA ARG A 59 -13.01 -9.56 -7.79
C ARG A 59 -14.33 -10.30 -7.57
N GLY A 60 -15.39 -9.57 -7.21
CA GLY A 60 -16.73 -10.16 -7.03
C GLY A 60 -16.74 -11.23 -5.93
N PRO A 61 -17.18 -12.47 -6.18
CA PRO A 61 -17.06 -13.56 -5.21
C PRO A 61 -15.69 -14.27 -5.25
N TRP A 62 -14.82 -13.94 -6.21
CA TRP A 62 -13.60 -14.72 -6.46
C TRP A 62 -12.38 -14.11 -5.79
N LYS A 63 -11.53 -15.00 -5.27
CA LYS A 63 -10.12 -14.74 -4.94
C LYS A 63 -9.28 -15.82 -5.61
N TYR A 64 -8.34 -15.37 -6.43
CA TYR A 64 -7.39 -16.22 -7.15
C TYR A 64 -5.99 -15.89 -6.67
N ILE A 65 -5.18 -16.91 -6.40
CA ILE A 65 -3.77 -16.78 -6.02
C ILE A 65 -2.94 -17.68 -6.94
N ALA A 66 -1.80 -17.16 -7.39
CA ALA A 66 -0.84 -17.89 -8.19
C ALA A 66 0.59 -17.54 -7.79
N SER A 67 1.45 -18.56 -7.84
CA SER A 67 2.89 -18.45 -7.70
C SER A 67 3.54 -19.45 -8.67
N PRO A 68 4.59 -19.08 -9.42
CA PRO A 68 5.30 -20.02 -10.27
C PRO A 68 5.79 -21.25 -9.49
N GLY A 69 5.48 -22.44 -9.99
CA GLY A 69 5.87 -23.71 -9.35
C GLY A 69 4.89 -24.23 -8.29
N GLU A 70 3.84 -23.48 -7.96
CA GLU A 70 2.81 -23.90 -6.99
C GLU A 70 1.45 -24.13 -7.67
N PRO A 71 0.61 -25.06 -7.15
CA PRO A 71 -0.76 -25.20 -7.61
C PRO A 71 -1.56 -23.89 -7.40
N PRO A 72 -2.34 -23.43 -8.40
CA PRO A 72 -3.16 -22.25 -8.22
C PRO A 72 -4.22 -22.47 -7.15
N GLN A 73 -4.65 -21.37 -6.53
CA GLN A 73 -5.75 -21.38 -5.57
C GLN A 73 -6.90 -20.53 -6.09
N LEU A 74 -8.13 -21.04 -5.97
CA LEU A 74 -9.35 -20.32 -6.31
C LEU A 74 -10.38 -20.52 -5.21
N PHE A 75 -10.91 -19.42 -4.68
CA PHE A 75 -11.92 -19.43 -3.63
C PHE A 75 -13.13 -18.58 -4.04
N ASP A 76 -14.32 -19.07 -3.72
CA ASP A 76 -15.55 -18.26 -3.68
C ASP A 76 -15.70 -17.73 -2.25
N ILE A 77 -15.22 -16.52 -1.97
CA ILE A 77 -15.23 -15.95 -0.62
C ILE A 77 -16.64 -15.55 -0.13
N THR A 78 -17.65 -15.53 -1.02
CA THR A 78 -19.04 -15.32 -0.59
C THR A 78 -19.59 -16.61 0.02
N ARG A 79 -19.24 -17.76 -0.57
CA ARG A 79 -19.72 -19.09 -0.11
C ARG A 79 -18.78 -19.77 0.87
N ASP A 80 -17.50 -19.45 0.81
CA ASP A 80 -16.42 -19.98 1.64
C ASP A 80 -15.54 -18.84 2.18
N PRO A 81 -16.04 -18.05 3.16
CA PRO A 81 -15.31 -16.91 3.71
C PRO A 81 -14.01 -17.28 4.42
N LEU A 82 -13.85 -18.55 4.78
CA LEU A 82 -12.67 -19.08 5.48
C LEU A 82 -11.66 -19.73 4.53
N GLU A 83 -11.94 -19.74 3.22
CA GLU A 83 -11.04 -20.23 2.17
C GLU A 83 -10.60 -21.69 2.40
N LEU A 84 -11.50 -22.53 2.91
CA LEU A 84 -11.18 -23.92 3.27
C LEU A 84 -11.20 -24.86 2.06
N ASN A 85 -11.87 -24.46 0.98
CA ASN A 85 -12.10 -25.30 -0.19
C ASN A 85 -11.47 -24.67 -1.43
N ASN A 86 -10.28 -25.15 -1.80
CA ASN A 86 -9.66 -24.74 -3.05
C ASN A 86 -10.42 -25.31 -4.26
N LEU A 87 -11.05 -24.42 -5.03
CA LEU A 87 -11.85 -24.73 -6.21
C LEU A 87 -11.03 -24.86 -7.49
N ALA A 88 -9.71 -24.70 -7.46
CA ALA A 88 -8.87 -24.71 -8.66
C ALA A 88 -8.93 -26.05 -9.43
N ALA A 89 -9.14 -27.17 -8.73
CA ALA A 89 -9.31 -28.49 -9.36
C ALA A 89 -10.77 -28.78 -9.79
N SER A 90 -11.72 -27.89 -9.46
CA SER A 90 -13.15 -28.12 -9.68
C SER A 90 -13.55 -27.95 -11.14
N PRO A 91 -14.09 -28.99 -11.82
CA PRO A 91 -14.54 -28.88 -13.20
C PRO A 91 -15.61 -27.81 -13.41
N ALA A 92 -16.47 -27.60 -12.40
CA ALA A 92 -17.55 -26.60 -12.44
C ALA A 92 -17.03 -25.15 -12.46
N HIS A 93 -15.82 -24.92 -11.94
CA HIS A 93 -15.23 -23.58 -11.79
C HIS A 93 -14.11 -23.30 -12.79
N ARG A 94 -13.86 -24.23 -13.73
CA ARG A 94 -12.77 -24.13 -14.72
C ARG A 94 -12.82 -22.82 -15.52
N ARG A 95 -14.00 -22.36 -15.91
CA ARG A 95 -14.14 -21.11 -16.68
C ARG A 95 -13.68 -19.89 -15.88
N SER A 96 -14.04 -19.81 -14.60
CA SER A 96 -13.62 -18.73 -13.71
C SER A 96 -12.11 -18.76 -13.47
N LEU A 97 -11.55 -19.95 -13.25
CA LEU A 97 -10.11 -20.16 -13.10
C LEU A 97 -9.34 -19.69 -14.32
N GLU A 98 -9.69 -20.18 -15.52
CA GLU A 98 -8.95 -19.83 -16.75
C GLU A 98 -9.08 -18.34 -17.09
N GLY A 99 -10.21 -17.70 -16.79
CA GLY A 99 -10.36 -16.25 -16.94
C GLY A 99 -9.40 -15.46 -16.06
N LEU A 100 -9.32 -15.79 -14.77
CA LEU A 100 -8.43 -15.11 -13.82
C LEU A 100 -6.95 -15.44 -14.07
N LYS A 101 -6.65 -16.67 -14.49
CA LYS A 101 -5.31 -17.08 -14.91
C LYS A 101 -4.85 -16.33 -16.15
N GLY A 102 -5.72 -16.18 -17.15
CA GLY A 102 -5.43 -15.39 -18.35
C GLY A 102 -5.21 -13.90 -18.03
N GLU A 103 -6.03 -13.33 -17.15
CA GLU A 103 -5.82 -11.96 -16.67
C GLU A 103 -4.48 -11.81 -15.94
N ALA A 104 -4.13 -12.77 -15.06
CA ALA A 104 -2.85 -12.74 -14.37
C ALA A 104 -1.66 -12.78 -15.34
N ALA A 105 -1.71 -13.63 -16.37
CA ALA A 105 -0.67 -13.71 -17.39
C ALA A 105 -0.53 -12.43 -18.25
N LEU A 106 -1.60 -11.65 -18.41
CA LEU A 106 -1.55 -10.35 -19.09
C LEU A 106 -0.99 -9.25 -18.21
N ARG A 107 -1.25 -9.31 -16.90
CA ARG A 107 -0.84 -8.27 -15.96
C ARG A 107 0.60 -8.45 -15.46
N TRP A 108 1.02 -9.69 -15.24
CA TRP A 108 2.32 -10.00 -14.67
C TRP A 108 3.17 -10.84 -15.64
N ASP A 109 4.33 -10.29 -15.98
CA ASP A 109 5.44 -11.09 -16.49
C ASP A 109 6.17 -11.68 -15.27
N PHE A 110 5.81 -12.93 -14.92
CA PHE A 110 6.37 -13.62 -13.76
C PHE A 110 7.89 -13.79 -13.82
N ASP A 111 8.44 -14.01 -15.02
CA ASP A 111 9.89 -14.20 -15.19
C ASP A 111 10.65 -12.89 -15.05
N ALA A 112 10.11 -11.80 -15.61
CA ALA A 112 10.67 -10.46 -15.39
C ALA A 112 10.56 -10.04 -13.92
N LEU A 113 9.41 -10.27 -13.29
CA LEU A 113 9.18 -9.93 -11.89
C LEU A 113 10.13 -10.70 -10.97
N ASN A 114 10.30 -12.02 -11.20
CA ASN A 114 11.22 -12.84 -10.42
C ASN A 114 12.67 -12.36 -10.56
N ARG A 115 13.11 -12.04 -11.78
CA ARG A 115 14.46 -11.46 -12.00
C ARG A 115 14.64 -10.14 -11.26
N GLN A 116 13.67 -9.24 -11.31
CA GLN A 116 13.73 -7.95 -10.60
C GLN A 116 13.85 -8.15 -9.07
N VAL A 117 13.10 -9.10 -8.51
CA VAL A 117 13.17 -9.45 -7.08
C VAL A 117 14.57 -9.96 -6.72
N LEU A 118 15.09 -10.94 -7.47
CA LEU A 118 16.41 -11.51 -7.24
C LEU A 118 17.54 -10.47 -7.39
N ASP A 119 17.48 -9.62 -8.41
CA ASP A 119 18.44 -8.52 -8.60
C ASP A 119 18.42 -7.55 -7.43
N SER A 120 17.23 -7.21 -6.93
CA SER A 120 17.04 -6.34 -5.77
C SER A 120 17.62 -6.98 -4.49
N GLN A 121 17.40 -8.28 -4.29
CA GLN A 121 17.96 -9.05 -3.18
C GLN A 121 19.50 -9.09 -3.25
N HIS A 122 20.08 -9.46 -4.38
CA HIS A 122 21.54 -9.51 -4.55
C HIS A 122 22.21 -8.15 -4.28
N LYS A 123 21.64 -7.07 -4.82
CA LYS A 123 22.15 -5.71 -4.58
C LYS A 123 22.13 -5.35 -3.10
N ARG A 124 21.01 -5.60 -2.41
CA ARG A 124 20.89 -5.28 -0.99
C ARG A 124 21.79 -6.14 -0.11
N LEU A 125 21.96 -7.43 -0.41
CA LEU A 125 22.88 -8.29 0.32
C LEU A 125 24.32 -7.79 0.21
N PHE A 126 24.76 -7.43 -0.99
CA PHE A 126 26.08 -6.84 -1.20
C PHE A 126 26.26 -5.53 -0.43
N LEU A 127 25.31 -4.60 -0.56
CA LEU A 127 25.36 -3.31 0.15
C LEU A 127 25.32 -3.50 1.67
N ASN A 128 24.49 -4.41 2.18
CA ASN A 128 24.40 -4.69 3.61
C ASN A 128 25.73 -5.22 4.16
N GLN A 129 26.40 -6.12 3.44
CA GLN A 129 27.74 -6.59 3.81
C GLN A 129 28.75 -5.44 3.87
N ALA A 130 28.76 -4.58 2.86
CA ALA A 130 29.67 -3.43 2.80
C ALA A 130 29.40 -2.41 3.92
N LEU A 131 28.12 -2.07 4.17
CA LEU A 131 27.70 -1.10 5.18
C LEU A 131 27.82 -1.62 6.62
N SER A 132 27.98 -2.93 6.81
CA SER A 132 28.23 -3.53 8.12
C SER A 132 29.69 -3.47 8.56
N LEU A 133 30.60 -3.01 7.69
CA LEU A 133 32.02 -2.84 8.02
C LEU A 133 32.27 -1.45 8.60
N GLY A 134 32.88 -1.40 9.78
CA GLY A 134 33.20 -0.14 10.45
C GLY A 134 32.00 0.45 11.21
N GLU A 135 31.85 1.78 11.15
CA GLU A 135 30.76 2.48 11.82
C GLU A 135 29.51 2.50 10.93
N ALA A 136 28.43 1.89 11.42
CA ALA A 136 27.16 1.84 10.69
C ALA A 136 26.48 3.21 10.67
N ALA A 137 26.15 3.70 9.47
CA ALA A 137 25.33 4.89 9.32
C ALA A 137 23.85 4.56 9.59
N ALA A 138 23.27 5.18 10.62
CA ALA A 138 21.84 5.05 10.93
C ALA A 138 20.99 5.81 9.90
N TRP A 139 19.92 5.18 9.41
CA TRP A 139 18.90 5.81 8.56
C TRP A 139 17.60 6.10 9.28
N ASP A 140 17.54 5.81 10.59
CA ASP A 140 16.40 6.13 11.41
C ASP A 140 16.13 7.63 11.39
N TYR A 141 14.89 8.01 11.04
CA TYR A 141 14.51 9.41 11.05
C TYR A 141 14.60 9.95 12.47
N GLN A 142 15.48 10.93 12.67
CA GLN A 142 15.57 11.67 13.93
C GLN A 142 14.71 12.93 13.85
N PRO A 143 13.55 12.99 14.53
CA PRO A 143 12.70 14.17 14.48
C PRO A 143 13.44 15.35 15.10
N PRO A 144 13.56 16.49 14.39
CA PRO A 144 14.25 17.65 14.92
C PRO A 144 13.51 18.16 16.16
N GLN A 145 14.21 18.22 17.29
CA GLN A 145 13.72 18.84 18.50
C GLN A 145 14.45 20.15 18.73
N ASP A 146 13.90 21.23 18.20
CA ASP A 146 14.44 22.57 18.44
C ASP A 146 14.08 23.02 19.86
N ALA A 147 14.85 22.58 20.85
CA ALA A 147 14.70 23.01 22.23
C ALA A 147 14.80 24.54 22.32
N GLY A 148 15.59 25.22 21.48
CA GLY A 148 15.70 26.68 21.47
C GLY A 148 14.37 27.42 21.18
N ARG A 149 13.39 26.75 20.57
CA ARG A 149 12.08 27.33 20.19
C ARG A 149 10.87 26.75 20.93
N ARG A 150 11.07 25.80 21.86
CA ARG A 150 9.97 25.16 22.61
C ARG A 150 9.74 25.85 23.96
N PHE A 151 8.48 25.90 24.41
CA PHE A 151 8.11 26.47 25.71
C PHE A 151 8.54 27.94 25.87
N ILE A 152 8.68 28.41 27.11
CA ILE A 152 8.99 29.80 27.43
C ILE A 152 10.40 30.19 26.98
N ARG A 153 10.50 31.14 26.06
CA ARG A 153 11.76 31.73 25.59
C ARG A 153 11.74 33.25 25.73
N ASN A 154 12.92 33.85 25.95
CA ASN A 154 13.07 35.29 26.20
C ASN A 154 12.99 36.17 24.94
N ASN A 155 12.46 35.63 23.84
CA ASN A 155 12.27 36.35 22.58
C ASN A 155 10.80 36.72 22.30
N GLN A 156 9.90 36.39 23.23
CA GLN A 156 8.45 36.65 23.20
C GLN A 156 7.94 36.95 24.61
N THR A 157 6.77 37.57 24.75
CA THR A 157 6.17 37.80 26.08
C THR A 157 5.62 36.50 26.67
N LEU A 158 5.49 36.42 28.00
CA LEU A 158 4.92 35.25 28.68
C LEU A 158 3.45 35.06 28.30
N ASP A 159 2.67 36.15 28.35
CA ASP A 159 1.23 36.15 28.05
C ASP A 159 0.92 35.62 26.64
N GLU A 160 1.70 36.03 25.63
CA GLU A 160 1.53 35.55 24.25
C GLU A 160 1.83 34.05 24.10
N GLN A 161 2.84 33.56 24.83
CA GLN A 161 3.25 32.15 24.78
C GLN A 161 2.22 31.24 25.47
N GLU A 162 1.72 31.64 26.64
CA GLU A 162 0.66 30.91 27.34
C GLU A 162 -0.65 30.92 26.55
N ALA A 163 -1.03 32.07 25.98
CA ALA A 163 -2.23 32.17 25.14
C ALA A 163 -2.12 31.33 23.86
N ARG A 164 -0.94 31.19 23.26
CA ARG A 164 -0.71 30.35 22.07
C ARG A 164 -0.75 28.86 22.40
N ALA A 165 -0.25 28.46 23.57
CA ALA A 165 -0.21 27.08 24.01
C ALA A 165 -1.58 26.55 24.51
N ARG A 166 -2.53 27.45 24.81
CA ARG A 166 -3.86 27.09 25.31
C ARG A 166 -4.90 27.08 24.19
N TYR A 167 -5.64 25.97 24.07
CA TYR A 167 -6.80 25.85 23.19
C TYR A 167 -8.03 25.33 23.94
N PRO A 168 -9.22 25.98 23.83
CA PRO A 168 -9.47 27.24 23.13
C PRO A 168 -8.76 28.42 23.79
N ARG A 169 -8.47 29.47 23.01
CA ARG A 169 -7.76 30.64 23.51
C ARG A 169 -8.54 31.31 24.65
N PRO A 170 -7.87 31.74 25.73
CA PRO A 170 -8.52 32.54 26.75
C PRO A 170 -8.97 33.90 26.17
N PRO A 171 -10.07 34.48 26.64
CA PRO A 171 -10.50 35.81 26.23
C PRO A 171 -9.43 36.86 26.57
N SER A 172 -9.20 37.82 25.69
CA SER A 172 -8.29 38.93 25.94
C SER A 172 -8.77 39.75 27.13
N VAL A 173 -7.96 39.82 28.18
CA VAL A 173 -8.21 40.72 29.32
C VAL A 173 -8.03 42.16 28.80
N ARG A 174 -9.08 42.99 28.92
CA ARG A 174 -9.05 44.41 28.57
C ARG A 174 -8.37 45.23 29.64
#